data_AF-A0A524KNA4-F1
#
_entry.id   AF-A0A524KNA4-F1
#
_cell.length_a   1.000
_cell.length_b   1.000
_cell.length_c   1.000
_cell.angle_alpha   90.00
_cell.angle_beta   90.00
_cell.angle_gamma   90.00
#
_symmetry.space_group_name_H-M   'P 1'
#
loop_
_entity.id
_entity.type
_entity.pdbx_description
1 polymer ?
#
loop_
_entity_poly.entity_id
_entity_poly.type
_entity_poly.pdbx_seq_one_letter_code
_entity_poly.pdbx_strand_id
1 'polypeptide(L)'
;MPYPGGEHAHLLAAGGINWGQHHYDIVQWALDADRTGPVQVGFEDGKLAWRYASGVVVYGAPYPGESVGGSGGATFVGTEGRIAVDRENLVSHPASILERPLGVRDTHLYYSTSHSGNFLECVRTRARTLCDVETAHRAISIVLLGDIAMRLRRTLKWNPGTEQFIGDDEANRLLSVAKRPPWRI
;
A
#
# COMPACT_ATOMS: atom_id res chain seq x y z
N MET A 1 8.79 21.38 -5.44
CA MET A 1 7.47 21.52 -4.81
C MET A 1 7.64 22.26 -3.49
N PRO A 2 6.82 23.28 -3.19
CA PRO A 2 6.86 23.97 -1.90
C PRO A 2 6.27 23.09 -0.79
N TYR A 3 6.84 23.24 0.41
CA TYR A 3 6.54 22.50 1.64
C TYR A 3 5.11 22.78 2.17
N PRO A 4 4.30 21.77 2.54
CA PRO A 4 2.87 21.96 2.86
C PRO A 4 2.56 22.36 4.32
N GLY A 5 3.56 22.72 5.15
CA GLY A 5 3.29 23.49 6.37
C GLY A 5 2.58 22.76 7.52
N GLY A 6 2.97 21.51 7.84
CA GLY A 6 2.57 20.83 9.08
C GLY A 6 3.75 20.14 9.75
N GLU A 7 4.03 20.42 11.02
CA GLU A 7 5.03 19.67 11.80
C GLU A 7 4.43 18.33 12.25
N HIS A 8 4.64 17.31 11.42
CA HIS A 8 4.55 15.92 11.83
C HIS A 8 5.95 15.33 11.69
N ALA A 9 6.43 14.62 12.71
CA ALA A 9 7.74 13.98 12.68
C ALA A 9 7.84 13.09 11.42
N HIS A 10 8.67 13.52 10.47
CA HIS A 10 8.91 12.90 9.16
C HIS A 10 7.67 12.84 8.24
N LEU A 11 7.35 13.98 7.61
CA LEU A 11 6.50 14.00 6.41
C LEU A 11 7.17 13.17 5.30
N LEU A 12 6.78 11.90 5.20
CA LEU A 12 7.07 11.06 4.04
C LEU A 12 5.97 11.30 3.01
N ALA A 13 6.38 11.62 1.79
CA ALA A 13 5.47 12.28 0.85
C ALA A 13 4.41 11.36 0.21
N ALA A 14 4.50 10.04 0.40
CA ALA A 14 3.52 9.05 -0.07
C ALA A 14 2.34 8.83 0.92
N GLY A 15 1.74 9.92 1.43
CA GLY A 15 0.59 9.87 2.37
C GLY A 15 0.95 9.84 3.86
N GLY A 16 2.24 10.00 4.19
CA GLY A 16 2.75 9.94 5.57
C GLY A 16 2.69 8.55 6.20
N ILE A 17 3.50 8.30 7.22
CA ILE A 17 3.55 7.01 7.95
C ILE A 17 2.34 6.73 8.84
N ASN A 18 1.40 7.67 8.95
CA ASN A 18 0.20 7.51 9.76
C ASN A 18 -1.02 7.14 8.91
N TRP A 19 -1.16 7.74 7.73
CA TRP A 19 -2.32 7.52 6.87
C TRP A 19 -2.00 6.71 5.62
N GLY A 20 -0.81 6.86 5.04
CA GLY A 20 -0.43 6.23 3.78
C GLY A 20 -0.66 4.72 3.79
N GLN A 21 -0.21 4.01 4.83
CA GLN A 21 -0.34 2.56 4.89
C GLN A 21 -1.79 2.06 4.89
N HIS A 22 -2.78 2.85 5.32
CA HIS A 22 -4.21 2.47 5.29
C HIS A 22 -4.81 2.45 3.89
N HIS A 23 -4.12 3.03 2.91
CA HIS A 23 -4.50 2.92 1.50
C HIS A 23 -3.80 1.74 0.85
N TYR A 24 -2.49 1.59 1.14
CA TYR A 24 -1.67 0.58 0.49
C TYR A 24 -1.87 -0.83 1.05
N ASP A 25 -2.34 -1.01 2.29
CA ASP A 25 -2.65 -2.32 2.85
C ASP A 25 -3.80 -3.01 2.09
N ILE A 26 -4.89 -2.30 1.81
CA ILE A 26 -6.02 -2.83 1.03
C ILE A 26 -5.57 -3.15 -0.40
N VAL A 27 -4.72 -2.30 -0.99
CA VAL A 27 -4.18 -2.54 -2.34
C VAL A 27 -3.26 -3.76 -2.34
N GLN A 28 -2.36 -3.89 -1.36
CA GLN A 28 -1.50 -5.07 -1.21
C GLN A 28 -2.34 -6.34 -1.07
N TRP A 29 -3.39 -6.29 -0.25
CA TRP A 29 -4.26 -7.44 -0.04
C TRP A 29 -5.00 -7.84 -1.31
N ALA A 30 -5.55 -6.87 -2.05
CA ALA A 30 -6.21 -7.10 -3.34
C ALA A 30 -5.27 -7.68 -4.42
N LEU A 31 -3.95 -7.43 -4.30
CA LEU A 31 -2.92 -7.95 -5.21
C LEU A 31 -2.30 -9.25 -4.73
N ASP A 32 -2.78 -9.84 -3.63
CA ASP A 32 -2.17 -11.00 -2.95
C ASP A 32 -0.67 -10.78 -2.66
N ALA A 33 -0.34 -9.55 -2.24
CA ALA A 33 1.03 -9.08 -2.11
C ALA A 33 1.46 -8.78 -0.66
N ASP A 34 0.67 -9.19 0.34
CA ASP A 34 0.93 -8.99 1.79
C ASP A 34 2.20 -9.67 2.33
N ARG A 35 2.82 -10.52 1.52
CA ARG A 35 4.10 -11.22 1.83
C ARG A 35 5.22 -10.87 0.85
N THR A 36 4.96 -9.94 -0.06
CA THR A 36 5.90 -9.44 -1.05
C THR A 36 5.69 -7.93 -1.17
N GLY A 37 5.89 -7.37 -2.36
CA GLY A 37 5.61 -5.98 -2.65
C GLY A 37 5.93 -5.65 -4.10
N PRO A 38 6.08 -4.36 -4.43
CA PRO A 38 6.47 -3.95 -5.76
C PRO A 38 7.87 -4.47 -6.11
N VAL A 39 8.21 -4.52 -7.39
CA VAL A 39 9.58 -4.82 -7.88
C VAL A 39 10.29 -3.57 -8.39
N GLN A 40 9.56 -2.46 -8.47
CA GLN A 40 10.06 -1.18 -8.90
C GLN A 40 9.22 -0.05 -8.31
N VAL A 41 9.87 1.06 -7.96
CA VAL A 41 9.23 2.29 -7.51
C VAL A 41 9.86 3.48 -8.24
N GLY A 42 9.05 4.45 -8.68
CA GLY A 42 9.55 5.59 -9.45
C GLY A 42 8.44 6.52 -9.86
N PHE A 43 8.59 7.18 -11.01
CA PHE A 43 7.60 8.10 -11.53
C PHE A 43 7.14 7.70 -12.92
N GLU A 44 5.82 7.79 -13.16
CA GLU A 44 5.17 7.62 -14.46
C GLU A 44 4.20 8.79 -14.64
N ASP A 45 4.31 9.53 -15.74
CA ASP A 45 3.52 10.74 -16.02
C ASP A 45 3.47 11.75 -14.85
N GLY A 46 4.61 11.92 -14.17
CA GLY A 46 4.75 12.82 -13.03
C GLY A 46 4.11 12.32 -11.73
N LYS A 47 3.56 11.10 -11.70
CA LYS A 47 2.94 10.46 -10.54
C LYS A 47 3.88 9.41 -9.96
N LEU A 48 3.92 9.30 -8.64
CA LEU A 48 4.62 8.21 -7.97
C LEU A 48 3.93 6.89 -8.34
N ALA A 49 4.72 5.90 -8.74
CA ALA A 49 4.23 4.63 -9.26
C ALA A 49 5.02 3.45 -8.66
N TRP A 50 4.30 2.41 -8.26
CA TRP A 50 4.85 1.14 -7.80
C TRP A 50 4.41 0.03 -8.74
N ARG A 51 5.37 -0.64 -9.36
CA ARG A 51 5.11 -1.73 -10.31
C ARG A 51 5.34 -3.07 -9.63
N TYR A 52 4.36 -3.96 -9.75
CA TYR A 52 4.38 -5.30 -9.18
C TYR A 52 4.85 -6.33 -10.19
N ALA A 53 5.32 -7.48 -9.70
CA ALA A 53 5.74 -8.59 -10.56
C ALA A 53 4.61 -9.12 -11.47
N SER A 54 3.35 -8.97 -11.04
CA SER A 54 2.15 -9.28 -11.82
C SER A 54 1.94 -8.37 -13.03
N GLY A 55 2.71 -7.28 -13.15
CA GLY A 55 2.53 -6.24 -14.16
C GLY A 55 1.59 -5.11 -13.74
N VAL A 56 0.85 -5.27 -12.64
CA VAL A 56 0.00 -4.20 -12.08
C VAL A 56 0.85 -3.01 -11.63
N VAL A 57 0.34 -1.80 -11.88
CA VAL A 57 0.94 -0.56 -11.43
C VAL A 57 -0.02 0.14 -10.48
N VAL A 58 0.48 0.47 -9.29
CA VAL A 58 -0.24 1.28 -8.31
C VAL A 58 0.27 2.71 -8.43
N TYR A 59 -0.64 3.66 -8.62
CA TYR A 59 -0.33 5.09 -8.69
C TYR A 59 -0.67 5.76 -7.36
N GLY A 60 0.26 6.54 -6.82
CA GLY A 60 0.04 7.37 -5.63
C GLY A 60 -0.72 8.66 -5.94
N ALA A 61 -1.80 8.55 -6.69
CA ALA A 61 -2.61 9.68 -7.16
C ALA A 61 -4.09 9.27 -7.31
N PRO A 62 -5.04 10.22 -7.17
CA PRO A 62 -6.44 9.95 -7.43
C PRO A 62 -6.68 9.45 -8.86
N TYR A 63 -7.67 8.58 -9.02
CA TYR A 63 -8.12 8.18 -10.35
C TYR A 63 -8.87 9.36 -11.01
N PRO A 64 -8.53 9.75 -12.27
CA PRO A 64 -9.14 10.91 -12.90
C PRO A 64 -10.66 10.79 -13.03
N GLY A 65 -11.38 11.83 -12.61
CA GLY A 65 -12.83 11.93 -12.77
C GLY A 65 -13.64 11.03 -11.84
N GLU A 66 -13.01 10.41 -10.84
CA GLU A 66 -13.69 9.59 -9.82
C GLU A 66 -13.54 10.25 -8.45
N SER A 67 -14.66 10.59 -7.81
CA SER A 67 -14.66 11.28 -6.52
C SER A 67 -14.52 10.33 -5.31
N VAL A 68 -14.61 9.02 -5.56
CA VAL A 68 -14.45 7.99 -4.53
C VAL A 68 -12.97 7.81 -4.18
N GLY A 69 -12.68 7.59 -2.89
CA GLY A 69 -11.32 7.48 -2.36
C GLY A 69 -10.91 8.62 -1.41
N GLY A 70 -11.78 9.62 -1.24
CA GLY A 70 -11.51 10.80 -0.41
C GLY A 70 -11.44 10.52 1.10
N SER A 71 -11.98 9.39 1.56
CA SER A 71 -12.01 8.97 2.96
C SER A 71 -11.16 7.72 3.26
N GLY A 72 -10.21 7.37 2.38
CA GLY A 72 -9.53 6.07 2.41
C GLY A 72 -9.82 5.26 1.15
N GLY A 73 -9.09 4.16 0.94
CA GLY A 73 -9.39 3.24 -0.16
C GLY A 73 -8.65 3.52 -1.47
N ALA A 74 -9.19 2.97 -2.56
CA ALA A 74 -8.51 2.88 -3.86
C ALA A 74 -9.49 2.66 -5.03
N THR A 75 -9.00 2.94 -6.25
CA THR A 75 -9.66 2.57 -7.50
C THR A 75 -8.91 1.44 -8.18
N PHE A 76 -9.58 0.31 -8.38
CA PHE A 76 -9.10 -0.86 -9.09
C PHE A 76 -9.57 -0.81 -10.53
N VAL A 77 -8.64 -0.90 -11.47
CA VAL A 77 -8.92 -0.83 -12.91
C VAL A 77 -8.49 -2.13 -13.56
N GLY A 78 -9.44 -2.80 -14.22
CA GLY A 78 -9.24 -4.02 -14.98
C GLY A 78 -9.66 -3.86 -16.44
N THR A 79 -9.59 -4.95 -17.19
CA THR A 79 -9.93 -4.98 -18.62
C THR A 79 -11.43 -4.80 -18.90
N GLU A 80 -12.28 -5.11 -17.92
CA GLU A 80 -13.74 -5.06 -18.06
C GLU A 80 -14.35 -3.81 -17.42
N GLY A 81 -13.55 -2.98 -16.76
CA GLY A 81 -14.03 -1.79 -16.08
C GLY A 81 -13.22 -1.42 -14.84
N ARG A 82 -13.84 -0.68 -13.94
CA ARG A 82 -13.22 -0.25 -12.68
C ARG A 82 -14.17 -0.37 -11.51
N ILE A 83 -13.60 -0.52 -10.32
CA ILE A 83 -14.28 -0.42 -9.03
C ILE A 83 -13.52 0.62 -8.22
N ALA A 84 -14.23 1.61 -7.68
CA ALA A 84 -13.68 2.54 -6.71
C ALA A 84 -14.38 2.34 -5.38
N VAL A 85 -13.61 2.28 -4.30
CA VAL A 85 -14.10 2.02 -2.95
C VAL A 85 -13.39 2.92 -1.95
N ASP A 86 -14.17 3.43 -1.00
CA ASP A 86 -13.67 4.07 0.22
C ASP A 86 -14.47 3.56 1.43
N ARG A 87 -14.36 4.26 2.57
CA ARG A 87 -15.01 3.83 3.81
C ARG A 87 -16.54 3.97 3.77
N GLU A 88 -17.05 4.81 2.87
CA GLU A 88 -18.45 5.21 2.81
C GLU A 88 -19.11 4.83 1.49
N ASN A 89 -18.33 4.65 0.43
CA ASN A 89 -18.82 4.53 -0.94
C ASN A 89 -18.17 3.33 -1.65
N LEU A 90 -18.97 2.71 -2.52
CA LEU A 90 -18.55 1.68 -3.46
C LEU A 90 -19.24 1.93 -4.80
N VAL A 91 -18.46 2.17 -5.84
CA VAL A 91 -18.96 2.44 -7.19
C VAL A 91 -18.19 1.62 -8.22
N SER A 92 -18.82 1.37 -9.37
CA SER A 92 -18.15 0.70 -10.48
C SER A 92 -18.58 1.27 -11.82
N HIS A 93 -17.78 0.97 -12.84
CA HIS A 93 -18.12 1.28 -14.21
C HIS A 93 -17.64 0.15 -15.14
N PRO A 94 -18.55 -0.54 -15.85
CA PRO A 94 -20.00 -0.36 -15.81
C PRO A 94 -20.61 -0.75 -14.44
N ALA A 95 -21.74 -0.15 -14.08
CA ALA A 95 -22.42 -0.40 -12.79
C ALA A 95 -22.78 -1.88 -12.58
N SER A 96 -22.99 -2.62 -13.68
CA SER A 96 -23.29 -4.05 -13.69
C SER A 96 -22.20 -4.92 -13.05
N ILE A 97 -20.97 -4.41 -12.87
CA ILE A 97 -19.91 -5.13 -12.14
C ILE A 97 -20.37 -5.44 -10.71
N LEU A 98 -21.04 -4.50 -10.04
CA LEU A 98 -21.49 -4.67 -8.64
C LEU A 98 -22.79 -5.46 -8.53
N GLU A 99 -23.52 -5.63 -9.62
CA GLU A 99 -24.75 -6.43 -9.66
C GLU A 99 -24.46 -7.93 -9.77
N ARG A 100 -23.23 -8.30 -10.16
CA ARG A 100 -22.79 -9.69 -10.25
C ARG A 100 -22.50 -10.24 -8.84
N PRO A 101 -23.27 -11.22 -8.34
CA PRO A 101 -22.95 -11.83 -7.05
C PRO A 101 -21.65 -12.65 -7.14
N LEU A 102 -20.94 -12.73 -6.02
CA LEU A 102 -19.79 -13.62 -5.89
C LEU A 102 -20.25 -15.07 -6.02
N GLY A 103 -19.58 -15.82 -6.90
CA GLY A 103 -19.77 -17.24 -7.08
C GLY A 103 -19.14 -18.06 -5.96
N VAL A 104 -19.52 -19.34 -5.90
CA VAL A 104 -18.99 -20.29 -4.90
C VAL A 104 -17.49 -20.60 -5.07
N ARG A 105 -16.93 -20.29 -6.24
CA ARG A 105 -15.51 -20.48 -6.55
C ARG A 105 -14.69 -19.18 -6.45
N ASP A 106 -15.34 -18.05 -6.19
CA ASP A 106 -14.64 -16.79 -6.02
C ASP A 106 -13.92 -16.77 -4.67
N THR A 107 -12.96 -15.86 -4.51
CA THR A 107 -12.28 -15.68 -3.24
C THR A 107 -13.22 -15.04 -2.23
N HIS A 108 -13.58 -15.79 -1.18
CA HIS A 108 -14.37 -15.29 -0.05
C HIS A 108 -13.43 -14.81 1.05
N LEU A 109 -13.37 -13.49 1.25
CA LEU A 109 -12.52 -12.88 2.26
C LEU A 109 -13.09 -13.09 3.66
N TYR A 110 -12.19 -13.14 4.65
CA TYR A 110 -12.57 -13.19 6.05
C TYR A 110 -13.36 -11.94 6.43
N TYR A 111 -14.55 -12.12 6.99
CA TYR A 111 -15.38 -11.01 7.44
C TYR A 111 -15.04 -10.63 8.88
N SER A 112 -14.61 -9.39 9.09
CA SER A 112 -14.33 -8.83 10.42
C SER A 112 -15.00 -7.46 10.58
N THR A 113 -15.75 -7.27 11.65
CA THR A 113 -16.34 -5.97 12.00
C THR A 113 -15.54 -5.20 13.06
N SER A 114 -14.48 -5.81 13.62
CA SER A 114 -13.68 -5.20 14.68
C SER A 114 -12.25 -5.73 14.69
N HIS A 115 -11.27 -4.81 14.63
CA HIS A 115 -9.85 -5.15 14.77
C HIS A 115 -9.56 -5.74 16.16
N SER A 116 -10.06 -5.10 17.21
CA SER A 116 -9.90 -5.60 18.59
C SER A 116 -10.62 -6.94 18.79
N GLY A 117 -11.79 -7.12 18.19
CA GLY A 117 -12.52 -8.39 18.20
C GLY A 117 -11.70 -9.53 17.57
N ASN A 118 -11.18 -9.31 16.36
CA ASN A 118 -10.31 -10.28 15.69
C ASN A 118 -9.07 -10.60 16.53
N PHE A 119 -8.42 -9.61 17.13
CA PHE A 119 -7.28 -9.85 18.01
C PHE A 119 -7.62 -10.75 19.20
N LEU A 120 -8.71 -10.46 19.93
CA LEU A 120 -9.14 -11.26 21.08
C LEU A 120 -9.52 -12.68 20.68
N GLU A 121 -10.15 -12.86 19.52
CA GLU A 121 -10.46 -14.18 18.95
C GLU A 121 -9.17 -14.95 18.66
N CYS A 122 -8.21 -14.35 17.95
CA CYS A 122 -6.92 -14.95 17.65
C CYS A 122 -6.13 -15.33 18.91
N VAL A 123 -6.21 -14.53 19.98
CA VAL A 123 -5.62 -14.89 21.28
C VAL A 123 -6.24 -16.18 21.84
N ARG A 124 -7.57 -16.30 21.77
CA ARG A 124 -8.30 -17.47 22.28
C ARG A 124 -8.04 -18.72 21.45
N THR A 125 -8.06 -18.60 20.12
CA THR A 125 -7.96 -19.72 19.18
C THR A 125 -6.51 -20.05 18.79
N ARG A 126 -5.56 -19.18 19.15
CA ARG A 126 -4.17 -19.21 18.66
C ARG A 126 -4.05 -19.09 17.14
N ALA A 127 -5.09 -18.57 16.47
CA ALA A 127 -5.04 -18.24 15.05
C ALA A 127 -4.18 -16.98 14.79
N ARG A 128 -3.78 -16.78 13.54
CA ARG A 128 -3.11 -15.55 13.09
C ARG A 128 -4.13 -14.42 12.99
N THR A 129 -3.72 -13.21 13.36
CA THR A 129 -4.54 -12.00 13.17
C THR A 129 -4.72 -11.68 11.69
N LEU A 130 -5.81 -11.01 11.34
CA LEU A 130 -6.09 -10.58 9.96
C LEU A 130 -4.96 -9.70 9.41
N CYS A 131 -4.51 -8.75 10.24
CA CYS A 131 -3.32 -7.94 9.99
C CYS A 131 -2.26 -8.34 11.03
N ASP A 132 -1.27 -9.10 10.60
CA ASP A 132 -0.12 -9.47 11.42
C ASP A 132 1.10 -8.58 11.13
N VAL A 133 2.19 -8.82 11.86
CA VAL A 133 3.41 -8.02 11.79
C VAL A 133 4.01 -7.95 10.39
N GLU A 134 3.97 -9.05 9.62
CA GLU A 134 4.53 -9.07 8.27
C GLU A 134 3.65 -8.24 7.33
N THR A 135 2.32 -8.37 7.43
CA THR A 135 1.39 -7.56 6.63
C THR A 135 1.61 -6.07 6.90
N ALA A 136 1.70 -5.69 8.18
CA ALA A 136 1.93 -4.30 8.58
C ALA A 136 3.29 -3.76 8.08
N HIS A 137 4.35 -4.56 8.19
CA HIS A 137 5.69 -4.24 7.68
C HIS A 137 5.69 -4.02 6.16
N ARG A 138 5.03 -4.90 5.39
CA ARG A 138 4.94 -4.78 3.93
C ARG A 138 4.10 -3.56 3.52
N ALA A 139 3.01 -3.27 4.22
CA ALA A 139 2.17 -2.10 3.93
C ALA A 139 2.94 -0.78 4.12
N ILE A 140 3.64 -0.62 5.26
CA ILE A 140 4.42 0.61 5.51
C ILE A 140 5.64 0.71 4.58
N SER A 141 6.23 -0.41 4.19
CA SER A 141 7.38 -0.43 3.26
C SER A 141 7.06 0.26 1.95
N ILE A 142 5.84 0.16 1.42
CA ILE A 142 5.43 0.86 0.19
C ILE A 142 5.58 2.37 0.32
N VAL A 143 5.11 2.93 1.45
CA VAL A 143 5.20 4.36 1.76
C VAL A 143 6.66 4.79 1.82
N LEU A 144 7.51 4.00 2.49
CA LEU A 144 8.94 4.27 2.65
C LEU A 144 9.68 4.20 1.31
N LEU A 145 9.41 3.18 0.49
CA LEU A 145 9.97 3.04 -0.86
C LEU A 145 9.59 4.23 -1.75
N GLY A 146 8.34 4.68 -1.64
CA GLY A 146 7.86 5.87 -2.33
C GLY A 146 8.65 7.11 -1.95
N ASP A 147 8.84 7.34 -0.65
CA ASP A 147 9.62 8.47 -0.15
C ASP A 147 11.08 8.45 -0.62
N ILE A 148 11.72 7.28 -0.63
CA ILE A 148 13.08 7.12 -1.14
C ILE A 148 13.15 7.49 -2.63
N ALA A 149 12.22 6.99 -3.45
CA ALA A 149 12.16 7.35 -4.86
C ALA A 149 11.93 8.87 -5.07
N MET A 150 11.13 9.50 -4.21
CA MET A 150 10.91 10.95 -4.24
C MET A 150 12.14 11.77 -3.85
N ARG A 151 12.90 11.32 -2.84
CA ARG A 151 14.15 11.98 -2.43
C ARG A 151 15.22 11.89 -3.51
N LEU A 152 15.38 10.70 -4.08
CA LEU A 152 16.39 10.43 -5.12
C LEU A 152 15.94 10.89 -6.52
N ARG A 153 14.65 11.19 -6.70
CA ARG A 153 14.03 11.66 -7.94
C ARG A 153 14.34 10.76 -9.15
N ARG A 154 14.36 9.45 -8.92
CA ARG A 154 14.66 8.45 -9.95
C ARG A 154 13.93 7.15 -9.68
N THR A 155 13.73 6.37 -10.72
CA THR A 155 13.16 5.03 -10.62
C THR A 155 14.19 4.06 -10.03
N LEU A 156 13.74 3.21 -9.11
CA LEU A 156 14.54 2.25 -8.36
C LEU A 156 13.99 0.84 -8.55
N LYS A 157 14.87 -0.14 -8.74
CA LYS A 157 14.51 -1.56 -8.78
C LYS A 157 14.59 -2.12 -7.36
N TRP A 158 13.53 -2.76 -6.91
CA TRP A 158 13.39 -3.32 -5.56
C TRP A 158 13.28 -4.84 -5.62
N ASN A 159 13.97 -5.52 -4.72
CA ASN A 159 13.77 -6.94 -4.48
C ASN A 159 12.93 -7.10 -3.20
N PRO A 160 11.62 -7.44 -3.29
CA PRO A 160 10.78 -7.62 -2.11
C PRO A 160 11.14 -8.87 -1.29
N GLY A 161 11.85 -9.85 -1.88
CA GLY A 161 12.31 -11.04 -1.18
C GLY A 161 13.47 -10.76 -0.24
N THR A 162 14.44 -9.94 -0.66
CA THR A 162 15.62 -9.56 0.16
C THR A 162 15.48 -8.20 0.82
N GLU A 163 14.44 -7.45 0.48
CA GLU A 163 14.18 -6.08 0.93
C GLU A 163 15.36 -5.13 0.66
N GLN A 164 15.84 -5.15 -0.58
CA GLN A 164 16.97 -4.33 -1.01
C GLN A 164 16.75 -3.76 -2.41
N PHE A 165 17.30 -2.57 -2.64
CA PHE A 165 17.41 -2.00 -3.97
C PHE A 165 18.53 -2.70 -4.75
N ILE A 166 18.22 -3.16 -5.95
CA ILE A 166 19.13 -3.98 -6.75
C ILE A 166 20.24 -3.09 -7.33
N GLY A 167 21.48 -3.29 -6.86
CA GLY A 167 22.67 -2.59 -7.37
C GLY A 167 22.70 -1.10 -7.01
N ASP A 168 22.09 -0.70 -5.89
CA ASP A 168 21.91 0.71 -5.53
C ASP A 168 22.29 1.01 -4.08
N ASP A 169 23.57 1.23 -3.83
CA ASP A 169 24.09 1.51 -2.48
C ASP A 169 23.56 2.82 -1.90
N GLU A 170 23.24 3.81 -2.74
CA GLU A 170 22.67 5.08 -2.29
C GLU A 170 21.26 4.91 -1.75
N ALA A 171 20.40 4.23 -2.49
CA ALA A 171 19.05 3.93 -2.04
C ALA A 171 19.04 2.99 -0.83
N ASN A 172 19.91 1.97 -0.82
CA ASN A 172 20.03 1.04 0.31
C ASN A 172 20.47 1.72 1.62
N ARG A 173 21.29 2.79 1.56
CA ARG A 173 21.63 3.59 2.75
C ARG A 173 20.41 4.30 3.36
N LEU A 174 19.35 4.51 2.60
CA LEU A 174 18.12 5.18 3.06
C LEU A 174 17.10 4.20 3.68
N LEU A 175 17.36 2.90 3.67
CA LEU A 175 16.52 1.88 4.32
C LEU A 175 16.63 1.89 5.85
N SER A 176 17.58 2.64 6.40
CA SER A 176 17.82 2.73 7.83
C SER A 176 18.19 4.15 8.23
N VAL A 177 18.01 4.44 9.52
CA VAL A 177 18.40 5.72 10.12
C VAL A 177 19.62 5.51 11.02
N ALA A 178 20.45 6.55 11.13
CA ALA A 178 21.58 6.51 12.05
C ALA A 178 21.07 6.29 13.50
N LYS A 179 21.52 5.20 14.12
CA LYS A 179 21.17 4.89 15.52
C LYS A 179 21.77 5.96 16.45
N ARG A 180 20.98 6.45 17.41
CA ARG A 180 21.43 7.43 18.40
C ARG A 180 22.24 6.75 19.51
N PRO A 181 23.49 7.17 19.80
CA PRO A 181 24.25 6.65 20.94
C PRO A 181 23.54 6.90 22.29
N PRO A 182 23.63 6.00 23.28
CA PRO A 182 24.36 4.73 23.28
C PRO A 182 23.56 3.53 22.71
N TRP A 183 22.34 3.75 22.21
CA TRP A 183 21.40 2.68 21.86
C TRP A 183 21.77 1.97 20.56
N ARG A 184 22.05 0.67 20.66
CA ARG A 184 22.32 -0.23 19.53
C ARG A 184 21.52 -1.52 19.69
N ILE A 185 20.80 -1.92 18.63
CA ILE A 185 20.29 -3.29 18.41
C ILE A 185 21.45 -4.17 17.97
#